data_AF-A0A0S8IRK1-F1
#
_entry.id   AF-A0A0S8IRK1-F1
#
_cell.length_a   1.000
_cell.length_b   1.000
_cell.length_c   1.000
_cell.angle_alpha   90.00
_cell.angle_beta   90.00
_cell.angle_gamma   90.00
#
_symmetry.space_group_name_H-M   'P 1'
#
loop_
_entity.id
_entity.type
_entity.pdbx_description
1 polymer ?
#
loop_
_entity_poly.entity_id
_entity_poly.type
_entity_poly.pdbx_seq_one_letter_code
_entity_poly.pdbx_strand_id
1 'polypeptide(L)'
;MRYSTPIITILISIALFLPQFSFSQVSLKTFHFDIHAHDENLSREVKIILESSYRRIVSFLEDSLTDVVSVYVVDSEEEFVSMVGNSFPDWGIGCAIPTRNLIILKSPRRFTYHRPFSQVVTHELAHIFLGKLSQGKRVPRWLDEGFAMYQSQEWRIGQDVAVGRAVLTGSVLPLSQIESVNAFKESKAQLAYTESFLAVSYLYREYGEGTIKELVTHLAHGTSIDLAFMRTIGSNYLSFQLEFEKHIKEKYNWVSFLGDTFLVWIGLAFLIVFLYLLKRRYAKKILKEWELEEQGIKRIDEFTDDQT
;
A
#
# COMPACT_ATOMS: atom_id res chain seq x y z
N MET A 1 -52.20 -55.76 -29.64
CA MET A 1 -52.51 -54.33 -29.45
C MET A 1 -52.04 -53.93 -28.08
N ARG A 2 -50.95 -53.15 -27.99
CA ARG A 2 -50.38 -52.67 -26.72
C ARG A 2 -51.03 -51.33 -26.38
N TYR A 3 -51.56 -51.23 -25.15
CA TYR A 3 -52.05 -49.98 -24.58
C TYR A 3 -50.85 -49.14 -24.12
N SER A 4 -50.77 -47.90 -24.63
CA SER A 4 -49.80 -46.89 -24.19
C SER A 4 -50.53 -45.85 -23.34
N THR A 5 -50.23 -45.78 -22.05
CA THR A 5 -50.62 -44.69 -21.16
C THR A 5 -49.67 -43.50 -21.33
N PRO A 6 -50.14 -42.25 -21.48
CA PRO A 6 -49.26 -41.09 -21.44
C PRO A 6 -48.99 -40.67 -19.99
N ILE A 7 -47.71 -40.63 -19.62
CA ILE A 7 -47.22 -39.98 -18.39
C ILE A 7 -47.14 -38.49 -18.70
N ILE A 8 -47.94 -37.69 -18.01
CA ILE A 8 -47.86 -36.22 -18.03
C ILE A 8 -46.73 -35.81 -17.09
N THR A 9 -45.59 -35.44 -17.65
CA THR A 9 -44.48 -34.85 -16.88
C THR A 9 -44.75 -33.36 -16.70
N ILE A 10 -45.15 -32.95 -15.50
CA ILE A 10 -45.26 -31.53 -15.12
C ILE A 10 -43.85 -31.01 -14.82
N LEU A 11 -43.32 -30.19 -15.71
CA LEU A 11 -42.09 -29.42 -15.50
C LEU A 11 -42.41 -28.23 -14.59
N ILE A 12 -42.05 -28.34 -13.31
CA ILE A 12 -42.03 -27.21 -12.38
C ILE A 12 -40.76 -26.40 -12.67
N SER A 13 -40.90 -25.29 -13.37
CA SER A 13 -39.84 -24.29 -13.47
C SER A 13 -39.61 -23.66 -12.10
N ILE A 14 -38.54 -24.07 -11.42
CA ILE A 14 -38.00 -23.35 -10.27
C ILE A 14 -37.35 -22.07 -10.83
N ALA A 15 -38.12 -20.98 -10.82
CA ALA A 15 -37.56 -19.65 -10.98
C ALA A 15 -36.68 -19.38 -9.75
N LEU A 16 -35.36 -19.47 -9.93
CA LEU A 16 -34.37 -18.97 -8.98
C LEU A 16 -34.65 -17.47 -8.78
N PHE A 17 -35.32 -17.13 -7.68
CA PHE A 17 -35.39 -15.77 -7.18
C PHE A 17 -33.98 -15.35 -6.78
N LEU A 18 -33.24 -14.78 -7.72
CA LEU A 18 -32.10 -13.93 -7.38
C LEU A 18 -32.69 -12.73 -6.61
N PRO A 19 -32.11 -12.35 -5.44
CA PRO A 19 -32.55 -11.15 -4.76
C PRO A 19 -32.36 -9.97 -5.72
N GLN A 20 -33.47 -9.39 -6.19
CA GLN A 20 -33.44 -8.13 -6.92
C GLN A 20 -33.21 -7.03 -5.90
N PHE A 21 -31.94 -6.78 -5.57
CA PHE A 21 -31.56 -5.53 -4.94
C PHE A 21 -31.82 -4.42 -5.97
N SER A 22 -32.86 -3.63 -5.74
CA SER A 22 -33.11 -2.40 -6.47
C SER A 22 -32.08 -1.37 -6.02
N PHE A 23 -30.89 -1.41 -6.61
CA PHE A 23 -29.83 -0.44 -6.37
C PHE A 23 -30.24 0.92 -6.97
N SER A 24 -30.45 1.92 -6.12
CA SER A 24 -30.47 3.32 -6.55
C SER A 24 -29.03 3.81 -6.75
N GLN A 25 -28.27 3.17 -7.63
CA GLN A 25 -26.91 3.59 -7.99
C GLN A 25 -26.97 4.52 -9.19
N VAL A 26 -26.21 5.62 -9.12
CA VAL A 26 -25.93 6.48 -10.26
C VAL A 26 -24.79 5.85 -11.05
N SER A 27 -25.06 5.54 -12.32
CA SER A 27 -24.04 5.04 -13.25
C SER A 27 -23.37 6.18 -14.01
N LEU A 28 -22.05 6.19 -14.07
CA LEU A 28 -21.25 7.08 -14.91
C LEU A 28 -20.32 6.25 -15.79
N LYS A 29 -20.39 6.46 -17.10
CA LYS A 29 -19.54 5.76 -18.07
C LYS A 29 -18.43 6.65 -18.63
N THR A 30 -17.28 6.04 -18.88
CA THR A 30 -16.19 6.59 -19.68
C THR A 30 -15.80 5.60 -20.77
N PHE A 31 -14.74 5.89 -21.53
CA PHE A 31 -14.19 4.94 -22.49
C PHE A 31 -13.59 3.70 -21.80
N HIS A 32 -13.06 3.86 -20.59
CA HIS A 32 -12.35 2.80 -19.85
C HIS A 32 -13.18 2.19 -18.72
N PHE A 33 -14.17 2.90 -18.18
CA PHE A 33 -14.85 2.54 -16.93
C PHE A 33 -16.37 2.61 -17.01
N ASP A 34 -17.04 1.69 -16.32
CA ASP A 34 -18.48 1.76 -15.98
C ASP A 34 -18.62 1.85 -14.46
N ILE A 35 -18.88 3.05 -13.94
CA ILE A 35 -18.78 3.38 -12.51
C ILE A 35 -20.18 3.48 -11.91
N HIS A 36 -20.42 2.70 -10.86
CA HIS A 36 -21.68 2.64 -10.12
C HIS A 36 -21.44 3.10 -8.68
N ALA A 37 -22.12 4.15 -8.24
CA ALA A 37 -22.00 4.68 -6.88
C ALA A 37 -23.35 5.23 -6.38
N HIS A 38 -23.49 5.43 -5.06
CA HIS A 38 -24.76 5.91 -4.47
C HIS A 38 -25.15 7.33 -4.92
N ASP A 39 -24.20 8.17 -5.34
CA ASP A 39 -24.48 9.52 -5.81
C ASP A 39 -23.51 9.99 -6.90
N GLU A 40 -23.94 11.03 -7.61
CA GLU A 40 -23.23 11.56 -8.77
C GLU A 40 -21.91 12.28 -8.41
N ASN A 41 -21.79 12.86 -7.22
CA ASN A 41 -20.52 13.50 -6.83
C ASN A 41 -19.44 12.45 -6.57
N LEU A 42 -19.79 11.34 -5.92
CA LEU A 42 -18.86 10.25 -5.69
C LEU A 42 -18.44 9.56 -7.00
N SER A 43 -19.38 9.32 -7.93
CA SER A 43 -19.03 8.74 -9.23
C SER A 43 -18.09 9.64 -10.05
N ARG A 44 -18.28 10.97 -10.01
CA ARG A 44 -17.35 11.94 -10.63
C ARG A 44 -15.97 11.98 -9.97
N GLU A 45 -15.90 11.90 -8.65
CA GLU A 45 -14.63 11.81 -7.91
C GLU A 45 -13.84 10.56 -8.31
N VAL A 46 -14.51 9.40 -8.27
CA VAL A 46 -13.93 8.10 -8.65
C VAL A 46 -13.47 8.11 -10.11
N LYS A 47 -14.26 8.69 -11.01
CA LYS A 47 -13.89 8.88 -12.42
C LYS A 47 -12.56 9.63 -12.57
N ILE A 48 -12.39 10.75 -11.88
CA ILE A 48 -11.17 11.58 -11.98
C ILE A 48 -9.94 10.77 -11.53
N ILE A 49 -10.08 10.04 -10.42
CA ILE A 49 -9.02 9.20 -9.88
C ILE A 49 -8.68 8.06 -10.83
N LEU A 50 -9.68 7.34 -11.33
CA LEU A 50 -9.49 6.21 -12.26
C LEU A 50 -8.83 6.66 -13.56
N GLU A 51 -9.32 7.71 -14.20
CA GLU A 51 -8.77 8.17 -15.48
C GLU A 51 -7.34 8.70 -15.36
N SER A 52 -7.01 9.38 -14.26
CA SER A 52 -5.64 9.81 -13.99
C SER A 52 -4.70 8.64 -13.69
N SER A 53 -5.17 7.67 -12.92
CA SER A 53 -4.44 6.45 -12.59
C SER A 53 -4.22 5.56 -13.82
N TYR A 54 -5.24 5.43 -14.66
CA TYR A 54 -5.18 4.72 -15.93
C TYR A 54 -4.06 5.27 -16.82
N ARG A 55 -4.02 6.59 -17.06
CA ARG A 55 -2.96 7.21 -17.88
C ARG A 55 -1.56 6.92 -17.34
N ARG A 56 -1.39 6.98 -16.02
CA ARG A 56 -0.10 6.69 -15.37
C ARG A 56 0.30 5.23 -15.55
N ILE A 57 -0.61 4.29 -15.31
CA ILE A 57 -0.32 2.86 -15.43
C ILE A 57 -0.06 2.48 -16.89
N VAL A 58 -0.84 3.02 -17.84
CA VAL A 58 -0.62 2.82 -19.29
C VAL A 58 0.75 3.33 -19.71
N SER A 59 1.15 4.52 -19.25
CA SER A 59 2.47 5.05 -19.56
C SER A 59 3.59 4.20 -18.96
N PHE A 60 3.38 3.60 -17.78
CA PHE A 60 4.37 2.78 -17.10
C PHE A 60 4.53 1.40 -17.74
N LEU A 61 3.42 0.76 -18.11
CA LEU A 61 3.43 -0.57 -18.73
C LEU A 61 3.55 -0.53 -20.25
N GLU A 62 3.41 0.65 -20.87
CA GLU A 62 3.27 0.81 -22.32
C GLU A 62 2.22 -0.15 -22.91
N ASP A 63 1.12 -0.34 -22.17
CA ASP A 63 0.04 -1.26 -22.52
C ASP A 63 -1.28 -0.74 -21.96
N SER A 64 -2.40 -1.07 -22.59
CA SER A 64 -3.73 -0.54 -22.27
C SER A 64 -4.73 -1.65 -21.98
N LEU A 65 -5.81 -1.29 -21.28
CA LEU A 65 -6.94 -2.20 -21.13
C LEU A 65 -7.78 -2.15 -22.40
N THR A 66 -8.11 -3.33 -22.91
CA THR A 66 -8.99 -3.47 -24.10
C THR A 66 -10.47 -3.42 -23.72
N ASP A 67 -10.79 -3.84 -22.50
CA ASP A 67 -12.14 -4.05 -22.02
C ASP A 67 -12.49 -3.00 -20.97
N VAL A 68 -13.77 -2.59 -20.93
CA VAL A 68 -14.28 -1.66 -19.93
C VAL A 68 -14.24 -2.33 -18.55
N VAL A 69 -13.72 -1.62 -17.55
CA VAL A 69 -13.68 -2.08 -16.15
C VAL A 69 -14.94 -1.59 -15.42
N SER A 70 -15.70 -2.52 -14.86
CA SER A 70 -16.84 -2.20 -14.00
C SER A 70 -16.33 -1.84 -12.60
N VAL A 71 -16.79 -0.71 -12.06
CA VAL A 71 -16.37 -0.21 -10.75
C VAL A 71 -17.60 0.04 -9.90
N TYR A 72 -17.72 -0.65 -8.77
CA TYR A 72 -18.81 -0.48 -7.81
C TYR A 72 -18.30 0.15 -6.53
N VAL A 73 -18.94 1.22 -6.09
CA VAL A 73 -18.67 1.87 -4.81
C VAL A 73 -19.85 1.63 -3.89
N VAL A 74 -19.65 0.72 -2.94
CA VAL A 74 -20.69 0.12 -2.11
C VAL A 74 -20.77 0.80 -0.75
N ASP A 75 -21.98 0.93 -0.22
CA ASP A 75 -22.25 1.71 0.99
C ASP A 75 -22.41 0.86 2.26
N SER A 76 -22.34 -0.47 2.11
CA SER A 76 -22.51 -1.46 3.19
C SER A 76 -21.54 -2.64 3.07
N GLU A 77 -21.26 -3.29 4.20
CA GLU A 77 -20.37 -4.45 4.25
C GLU A 77 -21.04 -5.66 3.57
N GLU A 78 -22.35 -5.79 3.73
CA GLU A 78 -23.16 -6.85 3.14
C GLU A 78 -23.13 -6.79 1.61
N GLU A 79 -23.23 -5.59 1.03
CA GLU A 79 -23.10 -5.38 -0.41
C GLU A 79 -21.69 -5.77 -0.88
N PHE A 80 -20.64 -5.31 -0.17
CA PHE A 80 -19.26 -5.65 -0.48
C PHE A 80 -19.03 -7.18 -0.50
N VAL A 81 -19.41 -7.87 0.57
CA VAL A 81 -19.25 -9.32 0.70
C VAL A 81 -20.08 -10.06 -0.35
N SER A 82 -21.29 -9.59 -0.67
CA SER A 82 -22.13 -10.23 -1.70
C SER A 82 -21.52 -10.20 -3.10
N MET A 83 -20.74 -9.16 -3.42
CA MET A 83 -20.09 -9.00 -4.72
C MET A 83 -18.74 -9.72 -4.80
N VAL A 84 -17.96 -9.70 -3.71
CA VAL A 84 -16.63 -10.32 -3.65
C VAL A 84 -16.71 -11.84 -3.41
N GLY A 85 -17.65 -12.28 -2.56
CA GLY A 85 -17.79 -13.66 -2.08
C GLY A 85 -17.04 -13.95 -0.77
N ASN A 86 -17.27 -15.13 -0.19
CA ASN A 86 -16.86 -15.52 1.17
C ASN A 86 -15.35 -15.79 1.37
N SER A 87 -14.47 -15.39 0.47
CA SER A 87 -13.03 -15.76 0.50
C SER A 87 -12.08 -14.57 0.62
N PHE A 88 -12.59 -13.39 0.94
CA PHE A 88 -11.82 -12.16 1.02
C PHE A 88 -11.55 -11.75 2.46
N PRO A 89 -10.38 -11.20 2.80
CA PRO A 89 -10.07 -10.79 4.16
C PRO A 89 -11.00 -9.67 4.67
N ASP A 90 -11.47 -9.81 5.91
CA ASP A 90 -12.44 -8.88 6.54
C ASP A 90 -11.94 -7.41 6.59
N TRP A 91 -10.63 -7.18 6.53
CA TRP A 91 -10.02 -5.85 6.63
C TRP A 91 -9.91 -5.10 5.29
N GLY A 92 -10.23 -5.74 4.16
CA GLY A 92 -10.09 -5.10 2.86
C GLY A 92 -11.14 -4.01 2.62
N ILE A 93 -10.67 -2.84 2.14
CA ILE A 93 -11.49 -1.65 1.82
C ILE A 93 -11.75 -1.50 0.32
N GLY A 94 -11.09 -2.31 -0.49
CA GLY A 94 -11.26 -2.44 -1.93
C GLY A 94 -10.92 -3.88 -2.35
N CYS A 95 -11.45 -4.30 -3.49
CA CYS A 95 -11.16 -5.60 -4.08
C CYS A 95 -11.22 -5.51 -5.61
N ALA A 96 -10.14 -5.89 -6.27
CA ALA A 96 -10.09 -6.14 -7.69
C ALA A 96 -10.27 -7.64 -8.00
N ILE A 97 -11.09 -7.94 -9.00
CA ILE A 97 -11.28 -9.27 -9.59
C ILE A 97 -10.92 -9.19 -11.07
N PRO A 98 -9.62 -9.35 -11.44
CA PRO A 98 -9.15 -9.15 -12.81
C PRO A 98 -9.84 -10.04 -13.84
N THR A 99 -10.17 -11.29 -13.47
CA THR A 99 -10.88 -12.23 -14.37
C THR A 99 -12.29 -11.77 -14.75
N ARG A 100 -12.86 -10.80 -14.03
CA ARG A 100 -14.17 -10.21 -14.29
C ARG A 100 -14.10 -8.74 -14.71
N ASN A 101 -12.89 -8.16 -14.86
CA ASN A 101 -12.67 -6.72 -15.03
C ASN A 101 -13.51 -5.88 -14.05
N LEU A 102 -13.50 -6.29 -12.77
CA LEU A 102 -14.38 -5.75 -11.74
C LEU A 102 -13.56 -5.21 -10.58
N ILE A 103 -13.87 -3.98 -10.17
CA ILE A 103 -13.37 -3.35 -8.95
C ILE A 103 -14.57 -3.06 -8.05
N ILE A 104 -14.45 -3.41 -6.77
CA ILE A 104 -15.45 -3.15 -5.73
C ILE A 104 -14.75 -2.35 -4.63
N LEU A 105 -15.29 -1.20 -4.25
CA LEU A 105 -14.71 -0.27 -3.28
C LEU A 105 -15.73 0.04 -2.19
N LYS A 106 -15.31 0.04 -0.92
CA LYS A 106 -16.14 0.53 0.17
C LYS A 106 -16.22 2.06 0.12
N SER A 107 -17.40 2.64 0.23
CA SER A 107 -17.59 4.08 0.10
C SER A 107 -16.81 4.88 1.17
N PRO A 108 -16.01 5.89 0.80
CA PRO A 108 -15.32 6.75 1.78
C PRO A 108 -16.28 7.60 2.62
N ARG A 109 -17.56 7.63 2.26
CA ARG A 109 -18.62 8.32 3.01
C ARG A 109 -19.19 7.47 4.16
N ARG A 110 -18.94 6.15 4.14
CA ARG A 110 -19.51 5.18 5.08
C ARG A 110 -18.45 4.41 5.85
N PHE A 111 -17.23 4.30 5.30
CA PHE A 111 -16.13 3.55 5.89
C PHE A 111 -14.94 4.44 6.21
N THR A 112 -14.21 4.08 7.25
CA THR A 112 -12.99 4.79 7.66
C THR A 112 -11.80 4.33 6.84
N TYR A 113 -11.01 5.29 6.37
CA TYR A 113 -9.81 5.06 5.59
C TYR A 113 -8.55 5.47 6.36
N HIS A 114 -7.53 4.62 6.35
CA HIS A 114 -6.21 4.92 6.94
C HIS A 114 -5.15 5.35 5.91
N ARG A 115 -5.56 5.47 4.65
CA ARG A 115 -4.81 5.98 3.49
C ARG A 115 -5.76 6.75 2.57
N PRO A 116 -5.28 7.69 1.74
CA PRO A 116 -6.14 8.42 0.81
C PRO A 116 -6.96 7.47 -0.08
N PHE A 117 -8.23 7.79 -0.29
CA PHE A 117 -9.11 6.99 -1.15
C PHE A 117 -8.54 6.80 -2.55
N SER A 118 -7.88 7.83 -3.10
CA SER A 118 -7.23 7.76 -4.40
C SER A 118 -6.13 6.70 -4.50
N GLN A 119 -5.39 6.44 -3.42
CA GLN A 119 -4.39 5.37 -3.39
C GLN A 119 -5.05 4.01 -3.51
N VAL A 120 -6.14 3.78 -2.79
CA VAL A 120 -6.91 2.52 -2.82
C VAL A 120 -7.45 2.26 -4.22
N VAL A 121 -8.08 3.25 -4.84
CA VAL A 121 -8.58 3.12 -6.21
C VAL A 121 -7.45 2.82 -7.20
N THR A 122 -6.29 3.46 -7.05
CA THR A 122 -5.12 3.21 -7.90
C THR A 122 -4.58 1.79 -7.67
N HIS A 123 -4.55 1.32 -6.43
CA HIS A 123 -4.10 -0.01 -6.03
C HIS A 123 -4.97 -1.09 -6.67
N GLU A 124 -6.29 -0.99 -6.53
CA GLU A 124 -7.22 -1.95 -7.14
C GLU A 124 -7.14 -1.92 -8.68
N LEU A 125 -6.98 -0.74 -9.28
CA LEU A 125 -6.80 -0.63 -10.73
C LEU A 125 -5.51 -1.32 -11.21
N ALA A 126 -4.41 -1.21 -10.45
CA ALA A 126 -3.15 -1.86 -10.79
C ALA A 126 -3.27 -3.39 -10.84
N HIS A 127 -4.07 -4.00 -9.96
CA HIS A 127 -4.37 -5.43 -10.02
C HIS A 127 -5.11 -5.82 -11.31
N ILE A 128 -6.04 -4.99 -11.80
CA ILE A 128 -6.73 -5.24 -13.09
C ILE A 128 -5.72 -5.25 -14.24
N PHE A 129 -4.83 -4.25 -14.30
CA PHE A 129 -3.77 -4.19 -15.31
C PHE A 129 -2.85 -5.40 -15.25
N LEU A 130 -2.39 -5.78 -14.06
CA LEU A 130 -1.46 -6.89 -13.92
C LEU A 130 -2.12 -8.23 -14.26
N GLY A 131 -3.39 -8.42 -13.87
CA GLY A 131 -4.15 -9.62 -14.23
C GLY A 131 -4.46 -9.73 -15.72
N LYS A 132 -4.65 -8.60 -16.41
CA LYS A 132 -4.77 -8.56 -17.87
C LYS A 132 -3.44 -8.92 -18.54
N LEU A 133 -2.35 -8.30 -18.10
CA LEU A 133 -1.00 -8.54 -18.63
C LEU A 133 -0.57 -10.00 -18.41
N SER A 134 -0.92 -10.59 -17.26
CA SER A 134 -0.64 -12.00 -16.96
C SER A 134 -1.56 -12.97 -17.70
N GLN A 135 -2.56 -12.49 -18.44
CA GLN A 135 -3.60 -13.31 -19.09
C GLN A 135 -4.29 -14.26 -18.11
N GLY A 136 -4.49 -13.81 -16.86
CA GLY A 136 -5.06 -14.62 -15.79
C GLY A 136 -4.15 -15.74 -15.26
N LYS A 137 -2.88 -15.82 -15.71
CA LYS A 137 -1.89 -16.72 -15.11
C LYS A 137 -1.47 -16.20 -13.74
N ARG A 138 -1.02 -17.14 -12.90
CA ARG A 138 -0.55 -16.83 -11.55
C ARG A 138 0.71 -15.98 -11.63
N VAL A 139 0.64 -14.79 -11.06
CA VAL A 139 1.78 -13.92 -10.77
C VAL A 139 2.18 -14.13 -9.30
N PRO A 140 3.47 -14.08 -8.94
CA PRO A 140 3.89 -14.10 -7.54
C PRO A 140 3.19 -13.00 -6.74
N ARG A 141 2.71 -13.33 -5.54
CA ARG A 141 1.94 -12.40 -4.70
C ARG A 141 2.71 -11.15 -4.35
N TRP A 142 4.02 -11.27 -4.12
CA TRP A 142 4.88 -10.12 -3.85
C TRP A 142 4.97 -9.16 -5.06
N LEU A 143 4.91 -9.68 -6.28
CA LEU A 143 4.94 -8.87 -7.50
C LEU A 143 3.59 -8.19 -7.72
N ASP A 144 2.50 -8.92 -7.48
CA ASP A 144 1.13 -8.41 -7.56
C ASP A 144 0.87 -7.26 -6.58
N GLU A 145 1.11 -7.48 -5.30
CA GLU A 145 0.91 -6.48 -4.26
C GLU A 145 1.95 -5.35 -4.35
N GLY A 146 3.21 -5.70 -4.65
CA GLY A 146 4.28 -4.72 -4.80
C GLY A 146 4.03 -3.77 -5.96
N PHE A 147 3.52 -4.26 -7.09
CA PHE A 147 3.15 -3.43 -8.24
C PHE A 147 1.98 -2.51 -7.91
N ALA A 148 0.95 -3.04 -7.25
CA ALA A 148 -0.20 -2.25 -6.84
C ALA A 148 0.18 -1.12 -5.87
N MET A 149 1.01 -1.41 -4.86
CA MET A 149 1.58 -0.41 -3.95
C MET A 149 2.49 0.61 -4.64
N TYR A 150 3.28 0.15 -5.63
CA TYR A 150 4.16 1.02 -6.39
C TYR A 150 3.37 2.07 -7.19
N GLN A 151 2.32 1.64 -7.89
CA GLN A 151 1.47 2.53 -8.70
C GLN A 151 0.64 3.48 -7.86
N SER A 152 0.14 3.02 -6.71
CA SER A 152 -0.63 3.82 -5.75
C SER A 152 0.23 4.75 -4.89
N GLN A 153 1.57 4.64 -4.95
CA GLN A 153 2.51 5.42 -4.16
C GLN A 153 2.27 5.27 -2.65
N GLU A 154 1.98 4.04 -2.21
CA GLU A 154 1.65 3.71 -0.83
C GLU A 154 2.88 3.61 0.10
N TRP A 155 3.83 4.53 -0.04
CA TRP A 155 5.00 4.61 0.85
C TRP A 155 4.77 5.57 2.02
N ARG A 156 5.06 5.11 3.24
CA ARG A 156 4.93 5.89 4.48
C ARG A 156 6.20 5.77 5.32
N ILE A 157 6.53 6.83 6.07
CA ILE A 157 7.68 6.87 7.00
C ILE A 157 7.70 5.67 7.98
N GLY A 158 6.53 5.19 8.42
CA GLY A 158 6.44 4.04 9.33
C GLY A 158 6.90 2.70 8.71
N GLN A 159 6.88 2.57 7.39
CA GLN A 159 7.34 1.37 6.69
C GLN A 159 8.87 1.25 6.71
N ASP A 160 9.61 2.36 6.58
CA ASP A 160 11.08 2.38 6.73
C ASP A 160 11.51 1.86 8.12
N VAL A 161 10.77 2.22 9.17
CA VAL A 161 11.02 1.76 10.55
C VAL A 161 10.73 0.26 10.69
N ALA A 162 9.62 -0.21 10.12
CA ALA A 162 9.25 -1.63 10.18
C ALA A 162 10.28 -2.52 9.48
N VAL A 163 10.75 -2.12 8.28
CA VAL A 163 11.79 -2.83 7.53
C VAL A 163 13.13 -2.75 8.26
N GLY A 164 13.51 -1.58 8.79
CA GLY A 164 14.72 -1.44 9.61
C GLY A 164 14.72 -2.38 10.81
N ARG A 165 13.59 -2.48 11.52
CA ARG A 165 13.43 -3.46 12.62
C ARG A 165 13.54 -4.90 12.12
N ALA A 166 12.93 -5.24 11.00
CA ALA A 166 13.00 -6.59 10.41
C ALA A 166 14.43 -6.96 10.04
N VAL A 167 15.20 -6.04 9.43
CA VAL A 167 16.62 -6.21 9.11
C VAL A 167 17.44 -6.47 10.38
N LEU A 168 17.26 -5.66 11.44
CA LEU A 168 18.00 -5.81 12.69
C LEU A 168 17.72 -7.11 13.44
N THR A 169 16.47 -7.56 13.38
CA THR A 169 16.03 -8.78 14.08
C THR A 169 16.16 -10.04 13.22
N GLY A 170 16.67 -9.93 11.99
CA GLY A 170 16.75 -11.05 11.05
C GLY A 170 15.37 -11.60 10.63
N SER A 171 14.32 -10.78 10.73
CA SER A 171 12.93 -11.15 10.45
C SER A 171 12.44 -10.75 9.06
N VAL A 172 13.35 -10.34 8.18
CA VAL A 172 13.06 -10.10 6.75
C VAL A 172 12.48 -11.36 6.13
N LEU A 173 11.40 -11.24 5.36
CA LEU A 173 10.76 -12.39 4.73
C LEU A 173 11.39 -12.67 3.36
N PRO A 174 11.78 -13.92 3.10
CA PRO A 174 12.04 -14.37 1.73
C PRO A 174 10.82 -14.09 0.85
N LEU A 175 11.03 -13.59 -0.38
CA LEU A 175 9.93 -13.29 -1.31
C LEU A 175 9.05 -14.52 -1.58
N SER A 176 9.64 -15.71 -1.60
CA SER A 176 8.90 -16.97 -1.73
C SER A 176 7.91 -17.24 -0.58
N GLN A 177 8.14 -16.68 0.62
CA GLN A 177 7.23 -16.81 1.76
C GLN A 177 6.05 -15.84 1.71
N ILE A 178 6.17 -14.74 0.96
CA ILE A 178 5.09 -13.75 0.75
C ILE A 178 3.90 -14.39 -0.01
N GLU A 179 4.13 -15.48 -0.76
CA GLU A 179 3.07 -16.28 -1.38
C GLU A 179 2.00 -16.79 -0.40
N SER A 180 2.31 -16.87 0.89
CA SER A 180 1.40 -17.36 1.95
C SER A 180 0.78 -16.25 2.82
N VAL A 181 0.84 -14.99 2.38
CA VAL A 181 0.45 -13.81 3.19
C VAL A 181 -0.98 -13.84 3.69
N ASN A 182 -1.91 -14.46 2.97
CA ASN A 182 -3.32 -14.54 3.39
C ASN A 182 -3.52 -15.37 4.68
N ALA A 183 -2.49 -16.07 5.18
CA ALA A 183 -2.52 -16.78 6.45
C ALA A 183 -1.84 -16.01 7.61
N PHE A 184 -1.32 -14.79 7.37
CA PHE A 184 -0.58 -14.04 8.38
C PHE A 184 -1.46 -13.12 9.22
N LYS A 185 -1.02 -12.88 10.46
CA LYS A 185 -1.53 -11.78 11.31
C LYS A 185 -1.23 -10.43 10.63
N GLU A 186 -2.09 -9.45 10.84
CA GLU A 186 -2.07 -8.11 10.22
C GLU A 186 -0.66 -7.47 10.17
N SER A 187 0.09 -7.50 11.27
CA SER A 187 1.43 -6.91 11.32
C SER A 187 2.46 -7.60 10.40
N LYS A 188 2.36 -8.91 10.22
CA LYS A 188 3.24 -9.67 9.30
C LYS A 188 2.80 -9.49 7.85
N ALA A 189 1.50 -9.34 7.60
CA ALA A 189 1.00 -8.96 6.27
C ALA A 189 1.51 -7.57 5.87
N GLN A 190 1.50 -6.59 6.78
CA GLN A 190 2.03 -5.24 6.52
C GLN A 190 3.53 -5.25 6.17
N LEU A 191 4.34 -6.06 6.86
CA LEU A 191 5.76 -6.22 6.52
C LEU A 191 5.91 -6.84 5.13
N ALA A 192 5.16 -7.89 4.83
CA ALA A 192 5.21 -8.55 3.53
C ALA A 192 4.81 -7.61 2.38
N TYR A 193 3.79 -6.77 2.56
CA TYR A 193 3.43 -5.71 1.61
C TYR A 193 4.54 -4.68 1.44
N THR A 194 5.17 -4.27 2.54
CA THR A 194 6.30 -3.34 2.49
C THR A 194 7.49 -3.92 1.72
N GLU A 195 7.85 -5.18 1.98
CA GLU A 195 8.93 -5.87 1.26
C GLU A 195 8.58 -6.09 -0.21
N SER A 196 7.30 -6.36 -0.53
CA SER A 196 6.79 -6.47 -1.90
C SER A 196 6.98 -5.18 -2.68
N PHE A 197 6.59 -4.03 -2.11
CA PHE A 197 6.83 -2.72 -2.69
C PHE A 197 8.32 -2.47 -2.91
N LEU A 198 9.17 -2.79 -1.92
CA LEU A 198 10.61 -2.59 -2.02
C LEU A 198 11.24 -3.47 -3.11
N ALA A 199 10.79 -4.72 -3.26
CA ALA A 199 11.27 -5.63 -4.28
C ALA A 199 10.90 -5.15 -5.68
N VAL A 200 9.65 -4.72 -5.90
CA VAL A 200 9.23 -4.13 -7.18
C VAL A 200 9.96 -2.83 -7.47
N SER A 201 10.14 -1.97 -6.47
CA SER A 201 10.91 -0.73 -6.59
C SER A 201 12.38 -1.00 -6.93
N TYR A 202 12.97 -2.04 -6.34
CA TYR A 202 14.35 -2.46 -6.61
C TYR A 202 14.47 -3.00 -8.03
N LEU A 203 13.57 -3.91 -8.42
CA LEU A 203 13.50 -4.48 -9.76
C LEU A 203 13.41 -3.37 -10.84
N TYR A 204 12.52 -2.40 -10.65
CA TYR A 204 12.37 -1.28 -11.58
C TYR A 204 13.62 -0.38 -11.64
N ARG A 205 14.21 -0.02 -10.49
CA ARG A 205 15.36 0.91 -10.45
C ARG A 205 16.65 0.30 -10.96
N GLU A 206 16.90 -0.97 -10.66
CA GLU A 206 18.17 -1.63 -10.99
C GLU A 206 18.18 -2.14 -12.43
N TYR A 207 17.06 -2.69 -12.90
CA TYR A 207 16.97 -3.35 -14.21
C TYR A 207 16.29 -2.50 -15.29
N GLY A 208 15.69 -1.38 -14.91
CA GLY A 208 15.19 -0.35 -15.83
C GLY A 208 13.72 -0.48 -16.22
N GLU A 209 13.30 0.44 -17.08
CA GLU A 209 11.94 0.53 -17.60
C GLU A 209 11.56 -0.74 -18.39
N GLY A 210 10.28 -1.12 -18.35
CA GLY A 210 9.78 -2.32 -19.05
C GLY A 210 10.05 -3.66 -18.35
N THR A 211 11.00 -3.75 -17.40
CA THR A 211 11.36 -5.00 -16.69
C THR A 211 10.13 -5.72 -16.11
N ILE A 212 9.25 -4.99 -15.44
CA ILE A 212 8.03 -5.57 -14.84
C ILE A 212 7.11 -6.12 -15.93
N LYS A 213 6.92 -5.38 -17.02
CA LYS A 213 6.07 -5.79 -18.14
C LYS A 213 6.60 -7.08 -18.76
N GLU A 214 7.90 -7.12 -19.05
CA GLU A 214 8.56 -8.27 -19.67
C GLU A 214 8.48 -9.51 -18.77
N LEU A 215 8.78 -9.36 -17.48
CA LEU A 215 8.69 -10.45 -16.51
C LEU A 215 7.28 -11.05 -16.46
N VAL A 216 6.25 -10.20 -16.33
CA VAL A 216 4.86 -10.65 -16.29
C VAL A 216 4.45 -11.28 -17.61
N THR A 217 4.94 -10.76 -18.74
CA THR A 217 4.70 -11.33 -20.08
C THR A 217 5.28 -12.74 -20.19
N HIS A 218 6.48 -13.00 -19.67
CA HIS A 218 7.02 -14.37 -19.65
C HIS A 218 6.18 -15.32 -18.79
N LEU A 219 5.72 -14.86 -17.63
CA LEU A 219 4.83 -15.63 -16.76
C LEU A 219 3.47 -15.91 -17.42
N ALA A 220 2.93 -14.94 -18.16
CA ALA A 220 1.69 -15.08 -18.94
C ALA A 220 1.78 -16.23 -19.97
N HIS A 221 2.96 -16.40 -20.58
CA HIS A 221 3.24 -17.49 -21.52
C HIS A 221 3.50 -18.86 -20.84
N GLY A 222 3.35 -18.95 -19.52
CA GLY A 222 3.55 -20.19 -18.75
C GLY A 222 5.01 -20.55 -18.49
N THR A 223 5.93 -19.60 -18.66
CA THR A 223 7.34 -19.77 -18.31
C THR A 223 7.46 -19.95 -16.79
N SER A 224 8.34 -20.84 -16.32
CA SER A 224 8.64 -20.95 -14.89
C SER A 224 9.24 -19.65 -14.35
N ILE A 225 9.07 -19.36 -13.06
CA ILE A 225 9.57 -18.12 -12.46
C ILE A 225 11.08 -17.95 -12.64
N ASP A 226 11.87 -19.01 -12.44
CA ASP A 226 13.32 -18.96 -12.61
C ASP A 226 13.72 -18.61 -14.06
N LEU A 227 13.05 -19.19 -15.04
CA LEU A 227 13.35 -18.93 -16.45
C LEU A 227 12.81 -17.56 -16.89
N ALA A 228 11.69 -17.10 -16.33
CA ALA A 228 11.17 -15.76 -16.57
C ALA A 228 12.16 -14.71 -16.07
N PHE A 229 12.65 -14.86 -14.84
CA PHE A 229 13.72 -14.02 -14.28
C PHE A 229 14.99 -14.09 -15.12
N MET A 230 15.42 -15.30 -15.51
CA MET A 230 16.65 -15.47 -16.30
C MET A 230 16.57 -14.78 -17.66
N ARG A 231 15.39 -14.76 -18.30
CA ARG A 231 15.18 -14.08 -19.57
C ARG A 231 15.09 -12.57 -19.44
N THR A 232 14.43 -12.06 -18.38
CA THR A 232 14.22 -10.63 -18.18
C THR A 232 15.47 -9.93 -17.64
N ILE A 233 16.14 -10.51 -16.64
CA ILE A 233 17.22 -9.83 -15.91
C ILE A 233 18.56 -10.58 -15.93
N GLY A 234 18.64 -11.71 -16.64
CA GLY A 234 19.88 -12.49 -16.77
C GLY A 234 20.26 -13.34 -15.55
N SER A 235 19.43 -13.38 -14.50
CA SER A 235 19.65 -14.18 -13.29
C SER A 235 18.37 -14.93 -12.90
N ASN A 236 18.49 -16.04 -12.15
CA ASN A 236 17.31 -16.78 -11.70
C ASN A 236 16.63 -16.09 -10.51
N TYR A 237 15.44 -16.57 -10.13
CA TYR A 237 14.63 -15.96 -9.07
C TYR A 237 15.34 -15.96 -7.71
N LEU A 238 16.06 -17.04 -7.37
CA LEU A 238 16.81 -17.12 -6.12
C LEU A 238 17.96 -16.10 -6.07
N SER A 239 18.69 -15.93 -7.17
CA SER A 239 19.75 -14.92 -7.29
C SER A 239 19.21 -13.51 -7.06
N PHE A 240 18.09 -13.16 -7.73
CA PHE A 240 17.41 -11.89 -7.50
C PHE A 240 16.99 -11.72 -6.03
N GLN A 241 16.41 -12.75 -5.42
CA GLN A 241 15.98 -12.66 -4.02
C GLN A 241 17.17 -12.38 -3.09
N LEU A 242 18.29 -13.08 -3.25
CA LEU A 242 19.49 -12.87 -2.43
C LEU A 242 20.10 -11.48 -2.63
N GLU A 243 20.11 -11.00 -3.87
CA GLU A 243 20.56 -9.66 -4.22
C GLU A 243 19.68 -8.58 -3.58
N PHE A 244 18.36 -8.72 -3.73
CA PHE A 244 17.39 -7.84 -3.09
C PHE A 244 17.53 -7.84 -1.56
N GLU A 245 17.61 -9.02 -0.94
CA GLU A 245 17.80 -9.16 0.51
C GLU A 245 19.07 -8.46 0.98
N LYS A 246 20.16 -8.58 0.22
CA LYS A 246 21.41 -7.87 0.50
C LYS A 246 21.20 -6.35 0.39
N HIS A 247 20.57 -5.88 -0.68
CA HIS A 247 20.28 -4.45 -0.88
C HIS A 247 19.47 -3.85 0.27
N ILE A 248 18.40 -4.50 0.71
CA ILE A 248 17.60 -4.00 1.83
C ILE A 248 18.37 -4.06 3.16
N LYS A 249 19.18 -5.10 3.37
CA LYS A 249 20.05 -5.15 4.56
C LYS A 249 20.99 -3.96 4.56
N GLU A 250 21.72 -3.70 3.48
CA GLU A 250 22.66 -2.58 3.37
C GLU A 250 21.97 -1.22 3.55
N LYS A 251 20.83 -1.01 2.88
CA LYS A 251 20.06 0.24 2.96
C LYS A 251 19.51 0.51 4.37
N TYR A 252 19.04 -0.52 5.05
CA TYR A 252 18.36 -0.39 6.34
C TYR A 252 19.24 -0.74 7.55
N ASN A 253 20.55 -0.98 7.35
CA ASN A 253 21.50 -1.28 8.44
C ASN A 253 21.97 -0.05 9.24
N TRP A 254 21.29 1.09 9.12
CA TRP A 254 21.66 2.35 9.80
C TRP A 254 21.78 2.20 11.32
N VAL A 255 21.08 1.23 11.93
CA VAL A 255 21.18 0.96 13.37
C VAL A 255 22.44 0.14 13.73
N SER A 256 22.97 -0.74 12.87
CA SER A 256 24.32 -1.28 13.10
C SER A 256 25.36 -0.16 13.03
N PHE A 257 25.16 0.82 12.16
CA PHE A 257 26.02 2.00 12.09
C PHE A 257 25.98 2.85 13.39
N LEU A 258 24.81 2.99 14.03
CA LEU A 258 24.68 3.65 15.33
C LEU A 258 25.21 2.81 16.50
N GLY A 259 25.11 1.48 16.41
CA GLY A 259 25.58 0.54 17.44
C GLY A 259 27.11 0.40 17.47
N ASP A 260 27.76 0.34 16.30
CA ASP A 260 29.23 0.18 16.19
C ASP A 260 29.98 1.51 16.34
N THR A 261 29.33 2.65 16.11
CA THR A 261 30.02 3.94 16.18
C THR A 261 30.07 4.44 17.62
N PHE A 262 31.08 4.02 18.36
CA PHE A 262 31.47 4.57 19.69
C PHE A 262 31.42 6.13 19.74
N LEU A 263 31.65 6.81 18.60
CA LEU A 263 31.57 8.27 18.48
C LEU A 263 30.15 8.85 18.66
N VAL A 264 29.09 8.10 18.33
CA VAL A 264 27.70 8.54 18.54
C VAL A 264 27.42 8.59 20.05
N TRP A 265 27.87 7.58 20.80
CA TRP A 265 27.75 7.55 22.25
C TRP A 265 28.61 8.61 22.93
N ILE A 266 29.82 8.88 22.41
CA ILE A 266 30.63 10.02 22.84
C ILE A 266 29.89 11.34 22.59
N GLY A 267 29.34 11.54 21.39
CA GLY A 267 28.60 12.74 21.03
C GLY A 267 27.37 12.96 21.92
N LEU A 268 26.62 11.90 22.21
CA LEU A 268 25.49 11.94 23.13
C LEU A 268 25.92 12.26 24.57
N ALA A 269 27.03 11.68 25.04
CA ALA A 269 27.60 12.00 26.35
C ALA A 269 28.03 13.48 26.43
N PHE A 270 28.71 14.00 25.40
CA PHE A 270 29.06 15.42 25.32
C PHE A 270 27.83 16.32 25.26
N LEU A 271 26.78 15.94 24.53
CA LEU A 271 25.53 16.68 24.47
C LEU A 271 24.88 16.74 25.86
N ILE A 272 24.81 15.62 26.59
CA ILE A 272 24.26 15.58 27.96
C ILE A 272 25.08 16.48 28.89
N VAL A 273 26.42 16.39 28.85
CA VAL A 273 27.32 17.24 29.65
C VAL A 273 27.12 18.72 29.28
N PHE A 274 27.03 19.04 28.00
CA PHE A 274 26.81 20.40 27.51
C PHE A 274 25.47 20.97 27.98
N LEU A 275 24.37 20.21 27.84
CA LEU A 275 23.05 20.60 28.34
C LEU A 275 23.04 20.77 29.86
N TYR A 276 23.74 19.89 30.60
CA TYR A 276 23.94 20.04 32.04
C TYR A 276 24.69 21.34 32.39
N LEU A 277 25.76 21.67 31.66
CA LEU A 277 26.52 22.90 31.88
C LEU A 277 25.69 24.15 31.56
N LEU A 278 24.89 24.13 30.50
CA LEU A 278 23.95 25.21 30.17
C LEU A 278 22.91 25.39 31.29
N LYS A 279 22.29 24.29 31.74
CA LYS A 279 21.34 24.30 32.87
C LYS A 279 21.99 24.85 34.14
N ARG A 280 23.21 24.42 34.45
CA ARG A 280 23.96 24.88 35.62
C ARG A 280 24.30 26.37 35.55
N ARG A 281 24.67 26.88 34.38
CA ARG A 281 24.91 28.31 34.16
C ARG A 281 23.63 29.14 34.33
N TYR A 282 22.52 28.65 33.80
CA TYR A 282 21.22 29.29 33.95
C TYR A 282 20.75 29.32 35.41
N ALA A 283 20.86 28.20 36.12
CA ALA A 283 20.52 28.10 37.55
C ALA A 283 21.36 29.04 38.43
N LYS A 284 22.66 29.20 38.12
CA LYS A 284 23.52 30.16 38.82
C LYS A 284 23.12 31.62 38.60
N LYS A 285 22.61 31.98 37.41
CA LYS A 285 22.11 33.35 37.15
C LYS A 285 20.86 33.64 37.98
N ILE A 286 19.90 32.72 37.99
CA ILE A 286 18.67 32.84 38.78
C ILE A 286 18.98 32.95 40.28
N LEU A 287 19.87 32.11 40.81
CA LEU A 287 20.25 32.17 42.22
C LEU A 287 20.88 33.53 42.58
N LYS A 288 21.71 34.08 41.70
CA LYS A 288 22.33 35.39 41.89
C LYS A 288 21.30 36.53 41.82
N GLU A 289 20.28 36.41 40.96
CA GLU A 289 19.16 37.36 40.91
C GLU A 289 18.34 37.30 42.21
N TRP A 290 18.04 36.11 42.73
CA TRP A 290 17.35 35.93 44.02
C TRP A 290 18.18 36.43 45.21
N GLU A 291 19.50 36.20 45.24
CA GLU A 291 20.39 36.76 46.27
C GLU A 291 20.41 38.29 46.25
N LEU A 292 20.38 38.92 45.07
CA LEU A 292 20.30 40.38 44.93
C LEU A 292 18.94 40.93 45.37
N GLU A 293 17.85 40.20 45.11
CA GLU A 293 16.50 40.53 45.59
C GLU A 293 16.37 40.37 47.12
N GLU A 294 16.94 39.32 47.71
CA GLU A 294 17.00 39.09 49.16
C GLU A 294 17.88 40.13 49.89
N GLN A 295 18.95 40.60 49.25
CA GLN A 295 19.78 41.70 49.74
C GLN A 295 19.10 43.08 49.60
N GLY A 296 17.86 43.13 49.13
CA GLY A 296 17.06 44.36 49.04
C GLY A 296 17.45 45.29 47.90
N ILE A 297 18.30 44.84 46.96
CA ILE A 297 18.67 45.61 45.77
C ILE A 297 17.57 45.43 44.73
N LYS A 298 16.42 46.09 44.94
CA LYS A 298 15.47 46.35 43.85
C LYS A 298 16.14 47.30 42.86
N ARG A 299 16.02 46.99 41.57
CA ARG A 299 16.47 47.85 40.47
C ARG A 299 15.84 49.25 40.67
N ILE A 300 16.65 50.21 41.09
CA ILE A 300 16.28 51.62 41.08
C ILE A 300 16.45 52.04 39.63
N ASP A 301 15.40 51.84 38.82
CA ASP A 301 15.30 52.58 37.57
C ASP A 301 15.00 54.04 37.98
N GLU A 302 16.03 54.88 37.85
CA GLU A 302 16.04 56.30 38.21
C GLU A 302 14.84 57.05 37.60
N PHE A 303 14.06 57.61 38.51
CA PHE A 303 13.11 58.68 38.28
C PHE A 303 13.90 60.00 38.28
N THR A 304 13.69 60.81 37.23
CA THR A 304 13.85 62.28 37.14
C THR A 304 15.23 62.90 37.38
N ASP A 305 15.83 63.55 36.38
CA ASP A 305 15.56 64.93 35.93
C ASP A 305 16.54 65.93 36.57
N ASP A 306 16.87 66.93 35.77
CA ASP A 306 17.24 68.29 36.16
C ASP A 306 18.74 68.73 36.23
N GLN A 307 19.02 69.76 35.41
CA GLN A 307 20.07 70.79 35.44
C GLN A 307 21.56 70.40 35.25
N THR A 308 22.10 70.63 34.04
CA THR A 308 22.94 71.82 33.70
C THR A 308 23.32 71.86 32.23
#